data_AF-A0A842JRG7-F1
#
_entry.id   AF-A0A842JRG7-F1
#
_cell.length_a   1.000
_cell.length_b   1.000
_cell.length_c   1.000
_cell.angle_alpha   90.00
_cell.angle_beta   90.00
_cell.angle_gamma   90.00
#
_symmetry.space_group_name_H-M   'P 1'
#
loop_
_entity.id
_entity.type
_entity.pdbx_description
1 polymer ?
#
loop_
_entity_poly.entity_id
_entity_poly.type
_entity_poly.pdbx_seq_one_letter_code
_entity_poly.pdbx_strand_id
1 'polypeptide(L)'
;MTDVVSVDEKGRYQLRLERHLAYQRADVWQAVLELRRRSGRTHRCSHAAPPALLEYTDETSLVRWEVVEDGPTRSTLVFTHRCGTRQDGIDDMGWWLTELEVLADILDGHPVSDFHQRATAMTSRCRCAFGVTP
;
A
#
# COMPACT_ATOMS: atom_id res chain seq x y z
N MET A 1 -0.55 -0.66 15.43
CA MET A 1 -0.90 -1.14 14.08
C MET A 1 -2.40 -0.99 13.94
N THR A 2 -2.83 0.02 13.19
CA THR A 2 -4.25 0.35 13.03
C THR A 2 -4.59 0.22 11.57
N ASP A 3 -5.12 -0.95 11.21
CA ASP A 3 -5.63 -1.21 9.86
C ASP A 3 -7.13 -0.92 9.87
N VAL A 4 -7.53 0.06 9.06
CA VAL A 4 -8.91 0.55 9.03
C VAL A 4 -9.48 0.36 7.64
N VAL A 5 -10.64 -0.28 7.60
CA VAL A 5 -11.50 -0.35 6.43
C VAL A 5 -12.74 0.49 6.72
N SER A 6 -13.05 1.43 5.83
CA SER A 6 -14.24 2.28 5.94
C SER A 6 -14.93 2.44 4.60
N VAL A 7 -16.20 2.87 4.64
CA VAL A 7 -16.97 3.26 3.46
C VAL A 7 -17.39 4.72 3.65
N ASP A 8 -17.15 5.58 2.66
CA ASP A 8 -17.55 6.99 2.74
C ASP A 8 -19.05 7.19 2.46
N GLU A 9 -19.56 8.41 2.67
CA GLU A 9 -20.99 8.75 2.47
C GLU A 9 -21.48 8.50 1.03
N LYS A 10 -20.56 8.41 0.06
CA LYS A 10 -20.85 8.11 -1.34
C LYS A 10 -20.77 6.62 -1.66
N GLY A 11 -20.60 5.77 -0.64
CA GLY A 11 -20.46 4.32 -0.80
C GLY A 11 -19.08 3.87 -1.26
N ARG A 12 -18.08 4.77 -1.33
CA ARG A 12 -16.74 4.41 -1.79
C ARG A 12 -15.97 3.72 -0.69
N TYR A 13 -15.27 2.66 -1.07
CA TYR A 13 -14.46 1.89 -0.15
C TYR A 13 -13.11 2.57 0.08
N GLN A 14 -12.68 2.62 1.33
CA GLN A 14 -11.37 3.12 1.73
C GLN A 14 -10.66 2.13 2.63
N LEU A 15 -9.43 1.80 2.26
CA LEU A 15 -8.48 1.02 3.02
C LEU A 15 -7.36 1.96 3.50
N ARG A 16 -7.12 1.98 4.80
CA ARG A 16 -5.98 2.68 5.40
C ARG A 16 -5.16 1.67 6.20
N LEU A 17 -3.89 1.53 5.85
CA LEU A 17 -2.94 0.62 6.49
C LEU A 17 -1.80 1.43 7.09
N GLU A 18 -1.44 1.14 8.34
CA GLU A 18 -0.41 1.86 9.07
C GLU A 18 0.69 0.93 9.56
N ARG A 19 1.94 1.23 9.22
CA ARG A 19 3.12 0.46 9.61
C ARG A 19 4.12 1.38 10.31
N HIS A 20 4.45 1.07 11.55
CA HIS A 20 5.55 1.70 12.26
C HIS A 20 6.85 0.97 11.90
N LEU A 21 7.84 1.72 11.43
CA LEU A 21 9.06 1.20 10.85
C LEU A 21 10.25 1.71 11.66
N ALA A 22 11.19 0.81 11.97
CA ALA A 22 12.45 1.14 12.64
C ALA A 22 13.50 1.73 11.67
N TYR A 23 13.02 2.55 10.73
CA TYR A 23 13.81 3.18 9.68
C TYR A 23 13.50 4.67 9.64
N GLN A 24 14.52 5.49 9.39
CA GLN A 24 14.34 6.92 9.17
C GLN A 24 13.57 7.16 7.86
N ARG A 25 12.92 8.33 7.77
CA ARG A 25 12.01 8.67 6.67
C ARG A 25 12.67 8.56 5.30
N ALA A 26 13.94 8.96 5.19
CA ALA A 26 14.67 8.89 3.94
C ALA A 26 14.79 7.45 3.40
N ASP A 27 15.07 6.48 4.28
CA ASP A 27 15.24 5.07 3.89
C ASP A 27 13.89 4.47 3.48
N VAL A 28 12.84 4.74 4.25
CA VAL A 28 11.46 4.33 3.91
C VAL A 28 11.03 4.92 2.58
N TRP A 29 11.33 6.19 2.33
CA TRP A 29 11.02 6.85 1.07
C TRP A 29 11.72 6.18 -0.13
N GLN A 30 13.01 5.87 -0.01
CA GLN A 30 13.73 5.14 -1.07
C GLN A 30 13.14 3.75 -1.30
N ALA A 31 12.78 3.04 -0.24
CA ALA A 31 12.14 1.73 -0.35
C ALA A 31 10.77 1.81 -1.05
N VAL A 32 9.98 2.85 -0.78
CA VAL A 32 8.71 3.09 -1.49
C VAL A 32 8.96 3.32 -2.98
N LEU A 33 9.93 4.16 -3.35
CA LEU A 33 10.25 4.39 -4.77
C LEU A 33 10.70 3.09 -5.48
N GLU A 34 11.53 2.29 -4.83
CA GLU A 34 11.99 1.00 -5.35
C GLU A 34 10.84 -0.01 -5.49
N LEU A 35 9.97 -0.09 -4.48
CA LEU A 35 8.74 -0.89 -4.55
C LEU A 35 7.89 -0.49 -5.75
N ARG A 36 7.63 0.82 -5.94
CA ARG A 36 6.83 1.31 -7.06
C ARG A 36 7.44 0.92 -8.40
N ARG A 37 8.77 1.00 -8.55
CA ARG A 37 9.50 0.56 -9.74
C ARG A 37 9.31 -0.93 -10.03
N ARG A 38 9.26 -1.77 -8.99
CA ARG A 38 9.11 -3.25 -9.12
C ARG A 38 7.66 -3.70 -9.30
N SER A 39 6.70 -2.99 -8.73
CA SER A 39 5.28 -3.39 -8.70
C SER A 39 4.63 -3.50 -10.09
N GLY A 40 5.23 -2.91 -11.13
CA GLY A 40 4.70 -2.95 -12.50
C GLY A 40 3.39 -2.17 -12.71
N ARG A 41 2.72 -1.69 -11.66
CA ARG A 41 1.53 -0.84 -11.76
C ARG A 41 1.95 0.58 -12.15
N THR A 42 1.78 0.90 -13.43
CA THR A 42 2.01 2.24 -13.97
C THR A 42 0.82 3.14 -13.67
N HIS A 43 0.75 3.63 -12.43
CA HIS A 43 -0.08 4.78 -12.11
C HIS A 43 0.67 6.06 -12.47
N ARG A 44 0.05 6.98 -13.20
CA ARG A 44 0.63 8.31 -13.40
C ARG A 44 0.62 9.03 -12.06
N CYS A 45 1.81 9.37 -11.54
CA CYS A 45 1.93 10.16 -10.32
C CYS A 45 1.18 11.49 -10.50
N SER A 46 0.20 11.75 -9.64
CA SER A 46 -0.57 12.99 -9.65
C SER A 46 0.07 14.03 -8.74
N HIS A 47 0.62 13.61 -7.61
CA HIS A 47 1.28 14.51 -6.66
C HIS A 47 2.42 13.81 -5.92
N ALA A 48 3.53 14.51 -5.72
CA ALA A 48 4.67 14.03 -4.95
C ALA A 48 5.28 15.17 -4.14
N ALA A 49 5.53 14.94 -2.86
CA ALA A 49 6.29 15.83 -1.98
C ALA A 49 7.35 15.00 -1.25
N PRO A 50 8.52 14.74 -1.89
CA PRO A 50 9.58 13.95 -1.29
C PRO A 50 10.13 14.61 -0.01
N PRO A 51 10.53 13.83 1.02
CA PRO A 51 10.44 12.38 1.14
C PRO A 51 9.17 11.91 1.87
N ALA A 52 8.09 12.70 1.84
CA ALA A 52 6.93 12.53 2.72
C ALA A 52 5.70 11.95 2.04
N LEU A 53 5.49 12.20 0.74
CA LEU A 53 4.22 11.89 0.08
C LEU A 53 4.41 11.49 -1.38
N LEU A 54 3.77 10.38 -1.75
CA LEU A 54 3.54 9.96 -3.13
C LEU A 54 2.06 9.62 -3.33
N GLU A 55 1.40 10.30 -4.26
CA GLU A 55 -0.02 10.15 -4.51
C GLU A 55 -0.29 9.92 -6.00
N TYR A 56 -1.25 9.03 -6.23
CA TYR A 56 -1.82 8.69 -7.51
C TYR A 56 -3.33 8.85 -7.39
N THR A 57 -3.92 9.75 -8.16
CA THR A 57 -5.37 9.93 -8.19
C THR A 57 -5.86 9.99 -9.63
N ASP A 58 -6.99 9.33 -9.86
CA ASP A 58 -7.83 9.49 -11.04
C ASP A 58 -9.28 9.79 -10.60
N GLU A 59 -10.23 9.73 -11.53
CA GLU A 59 -11.65 10.03 -11.24
C GLU A 59 -12.30 9.04 -10.26
N THR A 60 -11.77 7.82 -10.18
CA THR A 60 -12.37 6.67 -9.49
C THR A 60 -11.52 6.13 -8.35
N SER A 61 -10.21 6.38 -8.37
CA SER A 61 -9.26 5.82 -7.44
C SER A 61 -8.33 6.88 -6.83
N LEU A 62 -7.90 6.61 -5.59
CA LEU A 62 -6.81 7.31 -4.91
C LEU A 62 -5.90 6.25 -4.29
N VAL A 63 -4.61 6.30 -4.58
CA VAL A 63 -3.56 5.56 -3.90
C VAL A 63 -2.55 6.56 -3.34
N ARG A 64 -2.32 6.52 -2.03
CA ARG A 64 -1.48 7.49 -1.33
C ARG A 64 -0.53 6.79 -0.38
N TRP A 65 0.75 7.15 -0.47
CA TRP A 65 1.84 6.68 0.37
C TRP A 65 2.40 7.87 1.15
N GLU A 66 2.24 7.85 2.46
CA GLU A 66 2.69 8.90 3.36
C GLU A 66 3.73 8.37 4.33
N VAL A 67 4.88 9.02 4.41
CA VAL A 67 5.94 8.71 5.37
C VAL A 67 6.03 9.85 6.38
N VAL A 68 5.59 9.56 7.60
CA VAL A 68 5.61 10.50 8.73
C VAL A 68 6.82 10.18 9.59
N GLU A 69 7.61 11.19 9.96
CA GLU A 69 8.72 11.01 10.90
C GLU A 69 8.19 10.66 12.29
N ASP A 70 8.80 9.66 12.92
CA ASP A 70 8.51 9.23 14.29
C ASP A 70 9.81 9.23 15.12
N GLY A 71 10.52 10.35 15.05
CA GLY A 71 11.85 10.52 15.65
C GLY A 71 13.00 10.24 14.68
N PRO A 72 14.26 10.24 15.17
CA PRO A 72 15.45 10.30 14.30
C PRO A 72 15.68 9.03 13.46
N THR A 73 15.21 7.88 13.92
CA THR A 73 15.48 6.57 13.30
C THR A 73 14.22 5.77 13.01
N ARG A 74 13.04 6.38 13.17
CA ARG A 74 11.76 5.69 12.98
C ARG A 74 10.81 6.54 12.16
N SER A 75 9.90 5.87 11.50
CA SER A 75 8.87 6.48 10.68
C SER A 75 7.59 5.68 10.76
N THR A 76 6.47 6.34 10.50
CA THR A 76 5.21 5.66 10.23
C THR A 76 4.90 5.78 8.75
N LEU A 77 4.77 4.63 8.08
CA LEU A 77 4.20 4.58 6.75
C LEU A 77 2.68 4.44 6.86
N VAL A 78 1.98 5.35 6.20
CA VAL A 78 0.54 5.36 6.05
C VAL A 78 0.22 5.13 4.58
N PHE A 79 -0.40 4.00 4.29
CA PHE A 79 -0.94 3.70 2.98
C PHE A 79 -2.46 3.94 2.97
N THR A 80 -2.96 4.66 1.98
CA THR A 80 -4.40 4.85 1.77
C THR A 80 -4.77 4.47 0.34
N HIS A 81 -5.76 3.59 0.21
CA HIS A 81 -6.42 3.27 -1.06
C HIS A 81 -7.91 3.61 -0.94
N ARG A 82 -8.42 4.43 -1.85
CA ARG A 82 -9.87 4.66 -2.03
C ARG A 82 -10.27 4.19 -3.42
N CYS A 83 -11.34 3.41 -3.51
CA CYS A 83 -11.87 2.85 -4.75
C CYS A 83 -13.40 2.89 -4.79
N GLY A 84 -13.96 2.61 -5.97
CA GLY A 84 -15.38 2.76 -6.25
C GLY A 84 -16.26 1.83 -5.41
N THR A 85 -15.95 0.53 -5.37
CA THR A 85 -16.78 -0.46 -4.68
C THR A 85 -16.01 -1.24 -3.63
N ARG A 86 -16.75 -1.87 -2.70
CA ARG A 86 -16.19 -2.80 -1.72
C ARG A 86 -15.50 -4.00 -2.39
N GLN A 87 -16.04 -4.47 -3.52
CA GLN A 87 -15.48 -5.62 -4.23
C GLN A 87 -14.09 -5.28 -4.80
N ASP A 88 -13.95 -4.12 -5.46
CA ASP A 88 -12.66 -3.61 -5.94
C ASP A 88 -11.66 -3.50 -4.77
N GLY A 89 -12.13 -3.00 -3.63
CA GLY A 89 -11.35 -2.89 -2.41
C GLY A 89 -10.81 -4.22 -1.90
N ILE A 90 -11.62 -5.28 -1.89
CA ILE A 90 -11.21 -6.63 -1.47
C ILE A 90 -10.21 -7.23 -2.46
N ASP A 91 -10.46 -7.04 -3.75
CA ASP A 91 -9.62 -7.58 -4.83
C ASP A 91 -8.21 -6.95 -4.83
N ASP A 92 -8.15 -5.63 -4.65
CA ASP A 92 -6.90 -4.89 -4.57
C ASP A 92 -6.19 -5.03 -3.21
N MET A 93 -6.92 -5.27 -2.11
CA MET A 93 -6.33 -5.34 -0.77
C MET A 93 -5.24 -6.41 -0.67
N GLY A 94 -5.43 -7.58 -1.29
CA GLY A 94 -4.40 -8.60 -1.28
C GLY A 94 -3.11 -8.14 -1.96
N TRP A 95 -3.23 -7.38 -3.04
CA TRP A 95 -2.09 -6.76 -3.71
C TRP A 95 -1.38 -5.74 -2.81
N TRP A 96 -2.14 -4.86 -2.15
CA TRP A 96 -1.56 -3.83 -1.26
C TRP A 96 -0.87 -4.42 -0.04
N LEU A 97 -1.43 -5.48 0.54
CA LEU A 97 -0.78 -6.19 1.64
C LEU A 97 0.54 -6.82 1.20
N THR A 98 0.60 -7.41 0.00
CA THR A 98 1.86 -7.91 -0.56
C THR A 98 2.85 -6.79 -0.84
N GLU A 99 2.41 -5.63 -1.33
CA GLU A 99 3.30 -4.46 -1.49
C GLU A 99 3.95 -4.03 -0.18
N LEU A 100 3.22 -4.06 0.94
CA LEU A 100 3.75 -3.74 2.27
C LEU A 100 4.72 -4.81 2.80
N GLU A 101 4.46 -6.10 2.55
CA GLU A 101 5.42 -7.17 2.89
C GLU A 101 6.72 -7.02 2.09
N VAL A 102 6.60 -6.75 0.79
CA VAL A 102 7.76 -6.53 -0.08
C VAL A 102 8.53 -5.26 0.30
N LEU A 103 7.84 -4.22 0.76
CA LEU A 103 8.51 -3.04 1.30
C LEU A 103 9.39 -3.40 2.51
N ALA A 104 8.89 -4.23 3.43
CA ALA A 104 9.67 -4.71 4.55
C ALA A 104 10.89 -5.52 4.07
N ASP A 105 10.70 -6.42 3.09
CA ASP A 105 11.81 -7.15 2.48
C ASP A 105 12.89 -6.21 1.90
N ILE A 106 12.49 -5.14 1.20
CA ILE A 106 13.41 -4.12 0.65
C ILE A 106 14.18 -3.41 1.77
N LEU A 107 13.50 -3.00 2.83
CA LEU A 107 14.10 -2.30 3.97
C LEU A 107 15.08 -3.18 4.76
N ASP A 108 14.79 -4.48 4.86
CA ASP A 108 15.67 -5.46 5.49
C ASP A 108 16.82 -5.89 4.57
N GLY A 109 16.82 -5.47 3.30
CA GLY A 109 17.80 -5.88 2.30
C GLY A 109 17.61 -7.32 1.80
N HIS A 110 16.44 -7.90 2.02
CA HIS A 110 16.09 -9.23 1.52
C HIS A 110 15.83 -9.20 0.00
N PRO A 111 16.18 -10.28 -0.72
CA PRO A 111 15.87 -10.40 -2.13
C PRO A 111 14.35 -10.48 -2.34
N VAL A 112 13.81 -9.59 -3.18
CA VAL A 112 12.41 -9.65 -3.61
C VAL A 112 12.30 -10.52 -4.86
N SER A 113 11.64 -11.67 -4.73
CA SER A 113 11.23 -12.54 -5.83
C SER A 113 9.72 -12.79 -5.80
N ASP A 114 9.19 -13.33 -6.91
CA ASP A 114 7.85 -13.91 -6.99
C ASP A 114 6.69 -12.97 -6.61
N PHE A 115 6.90 -11.66 -6.77
CA PHE A 115 5.94 -10.61 -6.38
C PHE A 115 4.51 -10.93 -6.83
N HIS A 116 4.33 -11.24 -8.12
CA HIS A 116 3.00 -11.45 -8.70
C HIS A 116 2.33 -12.71 -8.15
N GLN A 117 3.11 -13.77 -7.89
CA GLN A 117 2.62 -15.00 -7.29
C GLN A 117 2.18 -14.76 -5.83
N ARG A 118 3.00 -14.03 -5.05
CA ARG A 118 2.66 -13.62 -3.68
C ARG A 118 1.38 -12.80 -3.64
N ALA A 119 1.25 -11.82 -4.53
CA ALA A 119 0.08 -10.95 -4.61
C ALA A 119 -1.19 -11.75 -4.98
N THR A 120 -1.10 -12.66 -5.94
CA THR A 120 -2.21 -13.54 -6.34
C THR A 120 -2.68 -14.43 -5.18
N ALA A 121 -1.73 -15.02 -4.46
CA ALA A 121 -2.02 -15.84 -3.29
C ALA A 121 -2.66 -15.00 -2.17
N MET A 122 -2.18 -13.78 -1.93
CA MET A 122 -2.73 -12.88 -0.92
C MET A 122 -4.14 -12.39 -1.28
N THR A 123 -4.39 -12.02 -2.53
CA THR A 123 -5.74 -11.66 -3.02
C THR A 123 -6.72 -12.82 -2.84
N SER A 124 -6.29 -14.06 -3.15
CA SER A 124 -7.12 -15.25 -2.93
C SER A 124 -7.47 -15.43 -1.45
N ARG A 125 -6.51 -15.23 -0.54
CA ARG A 125 -6.75 -15.29 0.91
C ARG A 125 -7.72 -14.20 1.38
N CYS A 126 -7.56 -12.97 0.88
CA CYS A 126 -8.46 -11.87 1.18
C CYS A 126 -9.89 -12.19 0.73
N ARG A 127 -10.07 -12.62 -0.52
CA ARG A 127 -11.38 -13.04 -1.04
C ARG A 127 -12.07 -14.07 -0.13
N CYS A 128 -11.36 -15.14 0.23
CA CYS A 128 -11.87 -16.15 1.16
C CYS A 128 -12.27 -15.56 2.52
N ALA A 129 -11.43 -14.70 3.11
CA ALA A 129 -11.69 -14.10 4.41
C ALA A 129 -12.93 -13.19 4.42
N PHE A 130 -13.24 -12.56 3.27
CA PHE A 130 -14.41 -11.70 3.11
C PHE A 130 -15.63 -12.44 2.54
N GLY A 131 -15.58 -13.77 2.42
CA GLY A 131 -16.69 -14.59 1.91
C GLY A 131 -16.97 -14.42 0.42
N VAL A 132 -16.00 -13.90 -0.34
CA VAL A 132 -16.06 -13.79 -1.80
C VAL A 132 -15.40 -15.04 -2.38
N THR A 133 -16.20 -15.99 -2.88
CA THR A 133 -15.70 -17.13 -3.65
C THR A 133 -15.28 -16.68 -5.05
N PRO A 134 -14.20 -17.24 -5.65
CA PRO A 134 -13.75 -16.90 -6.99
C PRO A 134 -14.78 -17.18 -8.09
#